data_AF-A0A9Q9INP3-F1
#
_entry.id   AF-A0A9Q9INP3-F1
#
_cell.length_a   1.000
_cell.length_b   1.000
_cell.length_c   1.000
_cell.angle_alpha   90.00
_cell.angle_beta   90.00
_cell.angle_gamma   90.00
#
_symmetry.space_group_name_H-M   'P 1'
#
loop_
_entity.id
_entity.type
_entity.pdbx_description
1 polymer ?
#
loop_
_entity_poly.entity_id
_entity_poly.type
_entity_poly.pdbx_seq_one_letter_code
_entity_poly.pdbx_strand_id
1 'polypeptide(L)' 'MLLVDDMELSRYTRPDHVASVTAVRDTLLGDPGLVCVELPAGSGLILATRRREG' A
#
# COMPACT_ATOMS: atom_id res chain seq x y z
N MET A 1 -11.09 -4.84 -6.81
CA MET A 1 -9.63 -4.77 -7.03
C MET A 1 -9.24 -3.33 -6.84
N LEU A 2 -8.19 -3.08 -6.08
CA LEU A 2 -7.67 -1.75 -5.76
C LEU A 2 -6.20 -1.72 -6.17
N LEU A 3 -5.79 -0.66 -6.84
CA LEU A 3 -4.40 -0.33 -7.12
C LEU A 3 -4.11 1.01 -6.45
N VAL A 4 -3.06 1.06 -5.65
CA VAL A 4 -2.59 2.27 -4.98
C VAL A 4 -1.18 2.56 -5.46
N ASP A 5 -0.93 3.80 -5.88
CA ASP A 5 0.37 4.30 -6.30
C ASP A 5 1.02 5.19 -5.23
N ASP A 6 2.22 5.70 -5.52
CA ASP A 6 2.99 6.57 -4.63
C ASP A 6 3.32 5.95 -3.25
N MET A 7 3.50 4.63 -3.19
CA MET A 7 3.79 3.91 -1.94
C MET A 7 5.29 3.81 -1.59
N GLU A 8 6.18 4.40 -2.39
CA GLU A 8 7.61 4.47 -2.11
C GLU A 8 7.93 5.57 -1.09
N LEU A 9 8.17 5.17 0.16
CA LEU A 9 8.42 6.09 1.28
C LEU A 9 9.65 6.99 1.06
N SER A 10 10.68 6.51 0.37
CA SER A 10 11.91 7.28 0.14
C SER A 10 11.69 8.53 -0.73
N ARG A 11 10.55 8.64 -1.41
CA ARG A 11 10.18 9.83 -2.20
C ARG A 11 9.65 10.99 -1.35
N TYR A 12 9.28 10.74 -0.10
CA TYR A 12 8.71 11.75 0.78
C TYR A 12 9.75 12.31 1.76
N THR A 13 9.95 13.62 1.70
CA THR A 13 10.88 14.33 2.60
C THR A 13 10.19 14.89 3.83
N ARG A 14 8.86 15.09 3.77
CA ARG A 14 8.09 15.64 4.88
C ARG A 14 7.62 14.52 5.82
N PRO A 15 7.86 14.63 7.14
CA PRO A 15 7.48 13.57 8.09
C PRO A 15 5.98 13.24 8.12
N ASP A 16 5.12 14.24 7.90
CA ASP A 16 3.66 14.08 7.86
C ASP A 16 3.20 13.25 6.65
N HIS A 17 3.87 13.40 5.51
CA HIS A 17 3.60 12.59 4.33
C HIS A 17 4.07 11.15 4.54
N VAL A 18 5.27 10.95 5.09
CA VAL A 18 5.79 9.60 5.42
C VAL A 18 4.84 8.87 6.37
N ALA A 19 4.36 9.55 7.41
CA ALA A 19 3.40 8.99 8.36
C ALA A 19 2.07 8.59 7.68
N SER A 20 1.54 9.46 6.82
CA SER A 20 0.28 9.21 6.12
C SER A 20 0.39 8.01 5.16
N VAL A 21 1.47 7.94 4.38
CA VAL A 21 1.71 6.83 3.43
C VAL A 21 1.97 5.53 4.17
N THR A 22 2.71 5.58 5.29
CA THR A 22 2.91 4.42 6.17
C THR A 22 1.56 3.90 6.68
N ALA A 23 0.67 4.78 7.15
CA ALA A 23 -0.64 4.37 7.64
C ALA A 23 -1.52 3.70 6.57
N VAL A 24 -1.47 4.19 5.32
CA VAL A 24 -2.16 3.54 4.18
C VAL A 24 -1.58 2.14 3.95
N ARG A 25 -0.24 2.03 3.94
CA ARG A 25 0.49 0.77 3.74
C ARG A 25 0.11 -0.26 4.80
N ASP A 26 0.16 0.14 6.07
CA ASP A 26 -0.17 -0.71 7.22
C ASP A 26 -1.63 -1.15 7.19
N THR A 27 -2.55 -0.27 6.80
CA THR A 27 -3.98 -0.60 6.65
C THR A 27 -4.19 -1.67 5.59
N LEU A 28 -3.60 -1.53 4.41
CA LEU A 28 -3.80 -2.47 3.29
C LEU A 28 -3.13 -3.82 3.57
N LEU A 29 -1.90 -3.81 4.07
CA LEU A 29 -1.13 -5.04 4.32
C LEU A 29 -1.60 -5.78 5.57
N GLY A 30 -2.22 -5.07 6.52
CA GLY A 30 -2.75 -5.63 7.75
C GLY A 30 -4.19 -6.14 7.66
N ASP A 31 -4.95 -5.80 6.61
CA ASP A 31 -6.35 -6.22 6.47
C ASP A 31 -6.46 -7.72 6.13
N PRO A 32 -7.03 -8.57 7.01
CA PRO A 32 -7.15 -10.01 6.76
C PRO A 32 -8.09 -10.36 5.60
N GLY A 33 -9.02 -9.45 5.26
CA GLY A 33 -9.94 -9.57 4.14
C GLY A 33 -9.32 -9.26 2.79
N LEU A 34 -8.05 -8.80 2.76
CA LEU A 34 -7.32 -8.49 1.54
C LEU A 34 -6.18 -9.49 1.29
N VAL A 35 -5.89 -9.67 0.01
CA VAL A 35 -4.63 -10.24 -0.49
C VAL A 35 -3.93 -9.12 -1.24
N CYS A 36 -2.75 -8.76 -0.76
CA CYS A 36 -1.98 -7.61 -1.24
C CYS A 36 -0.61 -8.06 -1.77
N VAL A 37 -0.11 -7.37 -2.78
CA VAL A 37 1.27 -7.48 -3.25
C VAL A 37 1.85 -6.08 -3.44
N GLU A 38 3.09 -5.92 -3.01
CA GLU A 38 3.88 -4.71 -3.25
C GLU A 38 4.69 -4.89 -4.54
N LEU A 39 4.59 -3.91 -5.44
CA LEU A 39 5.31 -3.91 -6.71
C LEU A 39 6.30 -2.74 -6.69
N PRO A 40 7.62 -3.00 -6.74
CA PRO A 40 8.64 -1.95 -6.75
C PRO A 40 8.78 -1.36 -8.16
N ALA A 41 7.70 -0.76 -8.67
CA ALA A 41 7.63 -0.14 -9.98
C ALA A 41 7.16 1.32 -9.84
N GLY A 42 7.67 2.21 -10.69
CA GLY A 42 7.27 3.61 -10.72
C GLY A 42 7.51 4.32 -9.39
N SER A 43 6.44 4.78 -8.76
CA SER A 43 6.45 5.43 -7.44
C SER A 43 6.14 4.49 -6.27
N GLY A 44 6.25 3.17 -6.50
CA GLY A 44 5.85 2.14 -5.54
C GLY A 44 4.35 1.89 -5.64
N LEU A 45 3.95 0.64 -5.89
CA LEU A 45 2.54 0.28 -6.06
C LEU A 45 2.13 -0.80 -5.07
N ILE A 46 0.88 -0.76 -4.63
CA ILE A 46 0.23 -1.87 -3.93
C ILE A 46 -1.00 -2.29 -4.74
N LEU A 47 -1.02 -3.56 -5.15
CA LEU A 47 -2.20 -4.19 -5.72
C LEU A 47 -2.90 -5.01 -4.65
N ALA A 48 -4.17 -4.72 -4.40
CA ALA A 48 -4.99 -5.41 -3.43
C ALA A 48 -6.27 -5.97 -4.07
N THR A 49 -6.65 -7.17 -3.64
CA THR A 49 -7.93 -7.76 -3.97
C THR A 49 -8.58 -8.36 -2.72
N ARG A 50 -9.92 -8.49 -2.72
CA ARG A 50 -10.60 -9.18 -1.63
C ARG A 50 -10.19 -10.64 -1.64
N ARG A 51 -9.86 -11.16 -0.45
CA ARG A 51 -9.76 -12.59 -0.22
C ARG A 51 -11.13 -13.21 -0.52
N ARG A 52 -11.16 -14.24 -1.36
CA ARG A 52 -12.37 -15.05 -1.54
C ARG A 52 -12.39 -16.07 -0.42
N GLU A 53 -13.51 -16.15 0.29
CA GLU A 53 -13.78 -17.34 1.10
C GLU A 53 -13.97 -18.52 0.13
N GLY A 54 -13.28 -19.62 0.42
CA GLY A 54 -13.40 -20.87 -0.34
C GLY A 54 -14.65 -21.64 0.06
#